data_AF-A0AA35LUG8-F1
#
_entry.id   AF-A0AA35LUG8-F1
#
_cell.length_a   1.000
_cell.length_b   1.000
_cell.length_c   1.000
_cell.angle_alpha   90.00
_cell.angle_beta   90.00
_cell.angle_gamma   90.00
#
_symmetry.space_group_name_H-M   'P 1'
#
loop_
_entity.id
_entity.type
_entity.pdbx_description
1 polymer ?
#
loop_
_entity_poly.entity_id
_entity_poly.type
_entity_poly.pdbx_seq_one_letter_code
_entity_poly.pdbx_strand_id
1 'polypeptide(L)'
;MANHCYKLNQSFRDTTYFDTVNHQKWASTYLLALAFHQIGNSNLWRMLEVEAMQVIRLLEVHHIVSYAGLDVIEAQLRKKAFWLMFYDYIHQLHNLRNERIMYLDHVILRDIKLEDLMPAPLDDEYITSNGIATCPEDVAANSLTAGFNIHSRIFAAALEAPGVLFNFPCSCARPQESQSQDTNVKEQLHHLKHMLDTLPPAYRPWNKKATLIESTPEHKDVGDVQREAIRVNIHVTHLWLQSIMLDRIDAIAEEQQLLAFSPHGSGDRLALGSGSSPSLQSIAPHSTSWDKREDICRQLLYSLHSFSHSALEPNGLSLVYKVRDVAVPLLACPDGRERRAKEYLSEFASLLSVLDVNQKANSLILQSWIDTSRDKSITSLPTQD
;
A
#
# COMPACT_ATOMS: atom_id res chain seq x y z
N MET A 1 12.83 -21.91 6.60
CA MET A 1 12.49 -22.08 5.17
C MET A 1 13.01 -20.92 4.31
N ALA A 2 12.57 -19.66 4.50
CA ALA A 2 12.97 -18.52 3.66
C ALA A 2 14.48 -18.37 3.44
N ASN A 3 15.30 -18.46 4.49
CA ASN A 3 16.77 -18.44 4.37
C ASN A 3 17.34 -19.56 3.49
N HIS A 4 16.72 -20.74 3.48
CA HIS A 4 17.16 -21.86 2.66
C HIS A 4 16.81 -21.61 1.18
N CYS A 5 15.57 -21.17 0.89
CA CYS A 5 15.14 -20.78 -0.45
C CYS A 5 16.00 -19.65 -1.01
N TYR A 6 16.35 -18.66 -0.18
CA TYR A 6 17.28 -17.60 -0.56
C TYR A 6 18.66 -18.14 -0.94
N LYS A 7 19.28 -18.97 -0.08
CA LYS A 7 20.58 -19.59 -0.40
C LYS A 7 20.56 -20.42 -1.68
N LEU A 8 19.47 -21.16 -1.91
CA LEU A 8 19.27 -21.91 -3.14
C LEU A 8 19.13 -20.97 -4.35
N ASN A 9 18.34 -19.90 -4.26
CA ASN A 9 18.23 -18.90 -5.32
C ASN A 9 19.58 -18.25 -5.65
N GLN A 10 20.38 -17.91 -4.63
CA GLN A 10 21.73 -17.37 -4.83
C GLN A 10 22.66 -18.37 -5.52
N SER A 11 22.49 -19.67 -5.31
CA SER A 11 23.34 -20.69 -5.95
C SER A 11 23.16 -20.79 -7.47
N PHE A 12 22.04 -20.29 -8.00
CA PHE A 12 21.81 -20.19 -9.44
C PHE A 12 22.39 -18.93 -10.09
N ARG A 13 22.99 -18.03 -9.30
CA ARG A 13 23.51 -16.75 -9.78
C ARG A 13 25.00 -16.85 -10.07
N ASP A 14 25.34 -16.87 -11.35
CA ASP A 14 26.70 -16.69 -11.83
C ASP A 14 26.92 -15.25 -12.36
N THR A 15 28.08 -14.99 -12.97
CA THR A 15 28.42 -13.67 -13.51
C THR A 15 27.56 -13.26 -14.71
N THR A 16 26.83 -14.20 -15.32
CA THR A 16 25.96 -13.99 -16.49
C THR A 16 24.48 -13.99 -16.13
N TYR A 17 24.14 -14.17 -14.84
CA TYR A 17 22.77 -14.27 -14.38
C TYR A 17 21.89 -13.09 -14.83
N PHE A 18 22.42 -11.88 -14.90
CA PHE A 18 21.65 -10.70 -15.31
C PHE A 18 21.72 -10.41 -16.83
N ASP A 19 22.47 -11.20 -17.61
CA ASP A 19 22.55 -11.03 -19.07
C ASP A 19 21.23 -11.39 -19.77
N THR A 20 20.37 -12.15 -19.09
CA THR A 20 19.02 -12.47 -19.54
C THR A 20 18.01 -12.12 -18.45
N VAL A 21 16.93 -11.44 -18.79
CA VAL A 21 15.82 -11.18 -17.87
C VAL A 21 14.59 -11.97 -18.30
N ASN A 22 13.83 -12.49 -17.33
CA ASN A 22 12.58 -13.20 -17.59
C ASN A 22 11.65 -13.09 -16.37
N HIS A 23 10.37 -13.42 -16.56
CA HIS A 23 9.36 -13.36 -15.51
C HIS A 23 9.72 -14.22 -14.28
N GLN A 24 10.33 -15.39 -14.47
CA GLN A 24 10.69 -16.29 -13.37
C GLN A 24 11.75 -15.69 -12.44
N LYS A 25 12.75 -14.97 -12.99
CA LYS A 25 13.75 -14.24 -12.20
C LYS A 25 13.06 -13.20 -11.33
N TRP A 26 12.18 -12.39 -11.93
CA TRP A 26 11.35 -11.43 -11.17
C TRP A 26 10.54 -12.13 -10.08
N ALA A 27 9.76 -13.17 -10.42
CA ALA A 27 8.88 -13.85 -9.48
C ALA A 27 9.65 -14.44 -8.30
N SER A 28 10.81 -15.05 -8.56
CA SER A 28 11.64 -15.63 -7.50
C SER A 28 12.17 -14.57 -6.53
N THR A 29 12.68 -13.45 -7.06
CA THR A 29 13.19 -12.34 -6.26
C THR A 29 12.05 -11.64 -5.50
N TYR A 30 10.91 -11.40 -6.15
CA TYR A 30 9.73 -10.78 -5.55
C TYR A 30 9.15 -11.64 -4.40
N LEU A 31 9.00 -12.96 -4.61
CA LEU A 31 8.50 -13.86 -3.55
C LEU A 31 9.47 -13.95 -2.36
N LEU A 32 10.78 -13.92 -2.62
CA LEU A 32 11.78 -13.84 -1.54
C LEU A 32 11.68 -12.49 -0.81
N ALA A 33 11.49 -11.38 -1.53
CA ALA A 33 11.28 -10.07 -0.93
C ALA A 33 10.08 -10.09 0.03
N LEU A 34 8.93 -10.60 -0.43
CA LEU A 34 7.73 -10.76 0.40
C LEU A 34 7.98 -11.68 1.60
N ALA A 35 8.65 -12.82 1.42
CA ALA A 35 8.96 -13.72 2.53
C ALA A 35 9.82 -13.04 3.59
N PHE A 36 10.84 -12.27 3.19
CA PHE A 36 11.68 -11.53 4.12
C PHE A 36 10.98 -10.33 4.76
N HIS A 37 10.06 -9.69 4.03
CA HIS A 37 9.16 -8.68 4.58
C HIS A 37 8.36 -9.29 5.72
N GLN A 38 7.64 -10.40 5.46
CA GLN A 38 6.76 -11.06 6.41
C GLN A 38 7.45 -11.57 7.68
N ILE A 39 8.74 -11.89 7.65
CA ILE A 39 9.51 -12.27 8.86
C ILE A 39 10.28 -11.11 9.51
N GLY A 40 10.06 -9.88 9.05
CA GLY A 40 10.65 -8.66 9.60
C GLY A 40 12.11 -8.40 9.24
N ASN A 41 12.67 -9.07 8.23
CA ASN A 41 14.04 -8.82 7.77
C ASN A 41 14.08 -7.67 6.75
N SER A 42 13.92 -6.45 7.26
CA SER A 42 13.68 -5.26 6.45
C SER A 42 14.82 -4.91 5.48
N ASN A 43 16.08 -5.20 5.81
CA ASN A 43 17.20 -4.86 4.92
C ASN A 43 17.26 -5.78 3.71
N LEU A 44 17.11 -7.09 3.93
CA LEU A 44 17.15 -8.05 2.84
C LEU A 44 15.92 -7.92 1.94
N TRP A 45 14.73 -7.70 2.55
CA TRP A 45 13.52 -7.38 1.80
C TRP A 45 13.74 -6.19 0.85
N ARG A 46 14.25 -5.05 1.35
CA ARG A 46 14.48 -3.85 0.51
C ARG A 46 15.42 -4.11 -0.67
N MET A 47 16.50 -4.88 -0.45
CA MET A 47 17.44 -5.20 -1.55
C MET A 47 16.79 -6.06 -2.62
N LEU A 48 15.99 -7.05 -2.21
CA LEU A 48 15.26 -7.92 -3.13
C LEU A 48 14.12 -7.17 -3.82
N GLU A 49 13.42 -6.28 -3.12
CA GLU A 49 12.38 -5.42 -3.71
C GLU A 49 12.96 -4.54 -4.83
N VAL A 50 14.09 -3.87 -4.58
CA VAL A 50 14.78 -3.06 -5.59
C VAL A 50 15.24 -3.93 -6.77
N GLU A 51 15.78 -5.12 -6.53
CA GLU A 51 16.15 -6.04 -7.61
C GLU A 51 14.93 -6.46 -8.44
N ALA A 52 13.83 -6.88 -7.80
CA ALA A 52 12.59 -7.25 -8.49
C ALA A 52 12.07 -6.09 -9.33
N MET A 53 12.10 -4.88 -8.78
CA MET A 53 11.73 -3.66 -9.49
C MET A 53 12.61 -3.40 -10.73
N GLN A 54 13.92 -3.65 -10.67
CA GLN A 54 14.77 -3.49 -11.86
C GLN A 54 14.48 -4.57 -12.91
N VAL A 55 14.32 -5.83 -12.51
CA VAL A 55 14.00 -6.92 -13.44
C VAL A 55 12.68 -6.63 -14.17
N ILE A 56 11.65 -6.19 -13.44
CA ILE A 56 10.34 -5.95 -14.05
C ILE A 56 10.34 -4.74 -15.00
N ARG A 57 11.17 -3.73 -14.73
CA ARG A 57 11.38 -2.59 -15.62
C ARG A 57 12.07 -3.00 -16.92
N LEU A 58 13.10 -3.85 -16.83
CA LEU A 58 13.80 -4.40 -18.00
C LEU A 58 12.90 -5.31 -18.85
N LEU A 59 11.88 -5.92 -18.25
CA LEU A 59 10.83 -6.66 -18.98
C LEU A 59 9.76 -5.76 -19.60
N GLU A 60 9.84 -4.44 -19.36
CA GLU A 60 8.92 -3.42 -19.86
C GLU A 60 7.44 -3.76 -19.62
N VAL A 61 7.13 -4.40 -18.47
CA VAL A 61 5.78 -4.92 -18.21
C VAL A 61 4.71 -3.84 -18.15
N HIS A 62 5.11 -2.60 -17.92
CA HIS A 62 4.27 -1.42 -17.86
C HIS A 62 3.86 -0.91 -19.25
N HIS A 63 4.52 -1.37 -20.31
CA HIS A 63 4.16 -1.03 -21.69
C HIS A 63 3.49 -2.22 -22.36
N ILE A 64 2.18 -2.13 -22.61
CA ILE A 64 1.44 -3.22 -23.27
C ILE A 64 1.99 -3.57 -24.66
N VAL A 65 2.66 -2.64 -25.33
CA VAL A 65 3.30 -2.85 -26.64
C VAL A 65 4.46 -3.86 -26.56
N SER A 66 5.15 -3.97 -25.42
CA SER A 66 6.25 -4.93 -25.21
C SER A 66 5.77 -6.39 -25.19
N TYR A 67 4.45 -6.61 -25.19
CA TYR A 67 3.84 -7.93 -25.13
C TYR A 67 3.69 -8.57 -26.52
N ALA A 68 4.04 -7.83 -27.58
CA ALA A 68 4.04 -8.34 -28.94
C ALA A 68 4.93 -9.59 -29.05
N GLY A 69 4.34 -10.70 -29.50
CA GLY A 69 5.04 -11.99 -29.66
C GLY A 69 5.11 -12.86 -28.40
N LEU A 70 4.60 -12.40 -27.26
CA LEU A 70 4.46 -13.25 -26.07
C LEU A 70 3.27 -14.20 -26.23
N ASP A 71 3.40 -15.40 -25.65
CA ASP A 71 2.24 -16.28 -25.48
C ASP A 71 1.29 -15.72 -24.41
N VAL A 72 0.06 -16.23 -24.41
CA VAL A 72 -1.00 -15.71 -23.54
C VAL A 72 -0.69 -15.90 -22.06
N ILE A 73 -0.01 -16.99 -21.67
CA ILE A 73 0.33 -17.24 -20.26
C ILE A 73 1.32 -16.18 -19.80
N GLU A 74 2.41 -15.98 -20.54
CA GLU A 74 3.42 -14.96 -20.21
C GLU A 74 2.80 -13.56 -20.17
N ALA A 75 1.90 -13.23 -21.10
CA ALA A 75 1.17 -11.97 -21.08
C ALA A 75 0.33 -11.79 -19.80
N GLN A 76 -0.41 -12.81 -19.37
CA GLN A 76 -1.19 -12.72 -18.12
C GLN A 76 -0.27 -12.64 -16.88
N LEU A 77 0.84 -13.37 -16.89
CA LEU A 77 1.83 -13.34 -15.80
C LEU A 77 2.49 -11.97 -15.65
N ARG A 78 2.84 -11.29 -16.76
CA ARG A 78 3.38 -9.92 -16.72
C ARG A 78 2.36 -8.89 -16.27
N LYS A 79 1.09 -9.05 -16.66
CA LYS A 79 -0.02 -8.22 -16.14
C LYS A 79 -0.18 -8.36 -14.63
N LYS A 80 -0.20 -9.59 -14.11
CA LYS A 80 -0.23 -9.85 -12.66
C LYS A 80 1.01 -9.24 -11.97
N ALA A 81 2.19 -9.38 -12.57
CA ALA A 81 3.45 -8.84 -12.05
C ALA A 81 3.46 -7.31 -11.96
N PHE A 82 2.94 -6.63 -13.00
CA PHE A 82 2.79 -5.18 -13.01
C PHE A 82 1.98 -4.70 -11.79
N TRP A 83 0.82 -5.30 -11.56
CA TRP A 83 -0.08 -4.89 -10.47
C TRP A 83 0.49 -5.17 -9.08
N LEU A 84 1.20 -6.30 -8.92
CA LEU A 84 1.89 -6.59 -7.66
C LEU A 84 2.95 -5.53 -7.33
N MET A 85 3.77 -5.12 -8.31
CA MET A 85 4.72 -4.03 -8.12
C MET A 85 4.06 -2.65 -8.00
N PHE A 86 2.89 -2.47 -8.62
CA PHE A 86 2.08 -1.26 -8.47
C PHE A 86 1.57 -1.10 -7.05
N TYR A 87 1.23 -2.19 -6.36
CA TYR A 87 0.85 -2.12 -4.94
C TYR A 87 2.00 -1.60 -4.09
N ASP A 88 3.20 -2.14 -4.25
CA ASP A 88 4.38 -1.68 -3.53
C ASP A 88 4.64 -0.19 -3.81
N TYR A 89 4.50 0.25 -5.07
CA TYR A 89 4.58 1.65 -5.44
C TYR A 89 3.58 2.54 -4.69
N ILE A 90 2.29 2.18 -4.61
CA ILE A 90 1.31 2.96 -3.85
C ILE A 90 1.64 2.98 -2.36
N HIS A 91 2.06 1.85 -1.78
CA HIS A 91 2.50 1.84 -0.37
C HIS A 91 3.69 2.79 -0.16
N GLN A 92 4.66 2.82 -1.08
CA GLN A 92 5.82 3.72 -1.02
C GLN A 92 5.41 5.20 -1.13
N LEU A 93 4.46 5.56 -2.00
CA LEU A 93 3.93 6.93 -2.11
C LEU A 93 3.34 7.46 -0.81
N HIS A 94 2.80 6.57 0.02
CA HIS A 94 2.17 6.91 1.29
C HIS A 94 3.04 6.60 2.51
N ASN A 95 4.26 6.08 2.30
CA ASN A 95 5.17 5.75 3.38
C ASN A 95 6.03 6.96 3.78
N LEU A 96 6.13 7.22 5.09
CA LEU A 96 6.97 8.27 5.68
C LEU A 96 8.48 8.03 5.52
N ARG A 97 8.88 6.86 4.99
CA ARG A 97 10.28 6.43 4.85
C ARG A 97 11.10 7.23 3.85
N ASN A 98 10.46 7.96 2.93
CA ASN A 98 11.11 8.84 1.95
C ASN A 98 12.25 8.15 1.16
N GLU A 99 12.09 6.85 0.87
CA GLU A 99 13.02 6.08 0.02
C GLU A 99 12.87 6.57 -1.43
N ARG A 100 13.98 6.90 -2.11
CA ARG A 100 13.95 7.61 -3.41
C ARG A 100 13.84 6.70 -4.64
N ILE A 101 13.85 5.39 -4.46
CA ILE A 101 13.88 4.43 -5.57
C ILE A 101 12.46 3.91 -5.80
N MET A 102 11.72 4.57 -6.71
CA MET A 102 10.35 4.20 -7.06
C MET A 102 10.31 3.30 -8.29
N TYR A 103 9.31 2.41 -8.38
CA TYR A 103 9.06 1.56 -9.56
C TYR A 103 8.54 2.34 -10.76
N LEU A 104 7.61 3.25 -10.54
CA LEU A 104 7.09 4.14 -11.56
C LEU A 104 7.43 5.57 -11.18
N ASP A 105 7.69 6.39 -12.19
CA ASP A 105 7.70 7.84 -12.03
C ASP A 105 6.48 8.45 -12.73
N HIS A 106 6.26 9.74 -12.48
CA HIS A 106 5.12 10.47 -13.02
C HIS A 106 5.12 10.55 -14.57
N VAL A 107 6.29 10.52 -15.21
CA VAL A 107 6.39 10.56 -16.67
C VAL A 107 5.92 9.23 -17.24
N ILE A 108 6.42 8.13 -16.68
CA ILE A 108 6.05 6.78 -17.08
C ILE A 108 4.55 6.55 -16.85
N LEU A 109 4.00 6.97 -15.69
CA LEU A 109 2.57 6.80 -15.38
C LEU A 109 1.64 7.50 -16.38
N ARG A 110 2.05 8.65 -16.93
CA ARG A 110 1.24 9.40 -17.89
C ARG A 110 0.97 8.62 -19.17
N ASP A 111 1.92 7.79 -19.58
CA ASP A 111 1.87 7.05 -20.84
C ASP A 111 1.27 5.65 -20.67
N ILE A 112 0.90 5.26 -19.43
CA ILE A 112 0.32 3.96 -19.11
C ILE A 112 -1.20 4.04 -19.05
N LYS A 113 -1.86 3.21 -19.86
CA LYS A 113 -3.28 2.91 -19.71
C LYS A 113 -3.48 1.69 -18.81
N LEU A 114 -3.72 1.93 -17.51
CA LEU A 114 -3.79 0.88 -16.48
C LEU A 114 -4.77 -0.25 -16.83
N GLU A 115 -5.93 0.07 -17.42
CA GLU A 115 -6.92 -0.95 -17.80
C GLU A 115 -6.39 -1.94 -18.86
N ASP A 116 -5.46 -1.54 -19.72
CA ASP A 116 -4.87 -2.45 -20.73
C ASP A 116 -3.95 -3.50 -20.06
N LEU A 117 -3.45 -3.19 -18.86
CA LEU A 117 -2.61 -4.05 -18.03
C LEU A 117 -3.41 -4.92 -17.06
N MET A 118 -4.73 -4.81 -17.02
CA MET A 118 -5.57 -5.71 -16.21
C MET A 118 -5.49 -7.14 -16.78
N PRO A 119 -5.22 -8.16 -15.95
CA PRO A 119 -5.29 -9.54 -16.39
C PRO A 119 -6.75 -9.95 -16.65
N ALA A 120 -6.93 -10.98 -17.48
CA ALA A 120 -8.25 -11.54 -17.75
C ALA A 120 -8.85 -12.07 -16.43
N PRO A 121 -10.13 -11.77 -16.11
CA PRO A 121 -10.76 -12.17 -14.84
C PRO A 121 -11.15 -13.65 -14.86
N LEU A 122 -10.15 -14.52 -14.99
CA LEU A 122 -10.27 -15.96 -15.16
C LEU A 122 -9.21 -16.67 -14.32
N ASP A 123 -9.53 -17.89 -13.88
CA ASP A 123 -8.56 -18.77 -13.25
C ASP A 123 -7.67 -19.46 -14.29
N ASP A 124 -6.55 -20.03 -13.84
CA ASP A 124 -5.46 -20.48 -14.70
C ASP A 124 -5.88 -21.64 -15.63
N GLU A 125 -6.92 -22.41 -15.29
CA GLU A 125 -7.47 -23.50 -16.12
C GLU A 125 -8.04 -23.02 -17.46
N TYR A 126 -8.40 -21.74 -17.56
CA TYR A 126 -8.92 -21.13 -18.78
C TYR A 126 -7.84 -20.42 -19.62
N ILE A 127 -6.59 -20.43 -19.16
CA ILE A 127 -5.49 -19.71 -19.81
C ILE A 127 -4.48 -20.74 -20.33
N THR A 128 -4.35 -20.81 -21.66
CA THR A 128 -3.37 -21.69 -22.32
C THR A 128 -2.42 -20.87 -23.18
N SER A 129 -1.26 -21.43 -23.53
CA SER A 129 -0.31 -20.75 -24.44
C SER A 129 -0.92 -20.38 -25.79
N ASN A 130 -1.97 -21.11 -26.22
CA ASN A 130 -2.63 -20.93 -27.51
C ASN A 130 -3.81 -19.94 -27.46
N GLY A 131 -4.27 -19.54 -26.28
CA GLY A 131 -5.47 -18.72 -26.15
C GLY A 131 -6.17 -18.83 -24.80
N ILE A 132 -7.18 -17.98 -24.64
CA ILE A 132 -8.09 -17.98 -23.50
C ILE A 132 -9.33 -18.81 -23.87
N ALA A 133 -9.65 -19.81 -23.05
CA ALA A 133 -10.85 -20.64 -23.20
C ALA A 133 -12.12 -19.89 -22.77
N THR A 134 -13.26 -20.30 -23.32
CA THR A 134 -14.56 -19.75 -22.92
C THR A 134 -14.88 -20.14 -21.48
N CYS A 135 -15.25 -19.16 -20.66
CA CYS A 135 -15.64 -19.34 -19.27
C CYS A 135 -17.02 -18.71 -19.02
N PRO A 136 -17.95 -19.40 -18.35
CA PRO A 136 -19.21 -18.81 -17.92
C PRO A 136 -18.99 -17.56 -17.05
N GLU A 137 -19.83 -16.53 -17.20
CA GLU A 137 -19.69 -15.26 -16.48
C GLU A 137 -19.76 -15.43 -14.96
N ASP A 138 -20.58 -16.36 -14.47
CA ASP A 138 -20.69 -16.66 -13.06
C ASP A 138 -19.40 -17.27 -12.50
N VAL A 139 -18.76 -18.17 -13.26
CA VAL A 139 -17.47 -18.75 -12.88
C VAL A 139 -16.38 -17.68 -12.92
N ALA A 140 -16.32 -16.88 -13.98
CA ALA A 140 -15.37 -15.77 -14.11
C ALA A 140 -15.51 -14.75 -12.96
N ALA A 141 -16.74 -14.39 -12.59
CA ALA A 141 -17.03 -13.45 -11.50
C ALA A 141 -16.64 -13.97 -10.11
N ASN A 142 -16.46 -15.29 -9.96
CA ASN A 142 -15.96 -15.91 -8.75
C ASN A 142 -14.44 -16.13 -8.78
N SER A 143 -13.78 -16.06 -9.95
CA SER A 143 -12.34 -16.39 -10.12
C SER A 143 -11.41 -15.57 -9.24
N LEU A 144 -10.31 -16.16 -8.74
CA LEU A 144 -9.35 -15.44 -7.90
C LEU A 144 -8.79 -14.20 -8.61
N THR A 145 -8.61 -14.28 -9.94
CA THR A 145 -8.16 -13.15 -10.75
C THR A 145 -9.21 -12.02 -10.83
N ALA A 146 -10.51 -12.32 -10.78
CA ALA A 146 -11.54 -11.27 -10.66
C ALA A 146 -11.41 -10.51 -9.32
N GLY A 147 -11.17 -11.22 -8.23
CA GLY A 147 -10.85 -10.61 -6.93
C GLY A 147 -9.57 -9.78 -6.95
N PHE A 148 -8.51 -10.30 -7.57
CA PHE A 148 -7.27 -9.56 -7.81
C PHE A 148 -7.53 -8.27 -8.58
N ASN A 149 -8.35 -8.32 -9.62
CA ASN A 149 -8.70 -7.17 -10.45
C ASN A 149 -9.47 -6.09 -9.67
N ILE A 150 -10.40 -6.50 -8.81
CA ILE A 150 -11.11 -5.57 -7.91
C ILE A 150 -10.10 -4.87 -7.00
N HIS A 151 -9.19 -5.64 -6.40
CA HIS A 151 -8.14 -5.11 -5.53
C HIS A 151 -7.21 -4.14 -6.28
N SER A 152 -6.83 -4.46 -7.52
CA SER A 152 -6.04 -3.59 -8.39
C SER A 152 -6.70 -2.24 -8.64
N ARG A 153 -8.00 -2.24 -8.92
CA ARG A 153 -8.76 -1.00 -9.16
C ARG A 153 -8.88 -0.13 -7.92
N ILE A 154 -8.98 -0.73 -6.73
CA ILE A 154 -8.96 0.00 -5.45
C ILE A 154 -7.64 0.76 -5.29
N PHE A 155 -6.50 0.10 -5.56
CA PHE A 155 -5.21 0.77 -5.58
C PHE A 155 -5.09 1.84 -6.66
N ALA A 156 -5.57 1.57 -7.88
CA ALA A 156 -5.55 2.54 -8.98
C ALA A 156 -6.38 3.78 -8.65
N ALA A 157 -7.49 3.63 -7.95
CA ALA A 157 -8.34 4.73 -7.53
C ALA A 157 -7.71 5.60 -6.43
N ALA A 158 -6.62 5.15 -5.79
CA ALA A 158 -5.80 5.97 -4.91
C ALA A 158 -4.74 6.80 -5.66
N LEU A 159 -4.51 6.51 -6.94
CA LEU A 159 -3.66 7.36 -7.78
C LEU A 159 -4.38 8.69 -8.06
N GLU A 160 -3.68 9.80 -7.88
CA GLU A 160 -4.21 11.12 -8.24
C GLU A 160 -4.59 11.17 -9.72
N ALA A 161 -5.63 11.93 -10.06
CA ALA A 161 -6.01 12.11 -11.46
C ALA A 161 -4.80 12.61 -12.29
N PRO A 162 -4.66 12.20 -13.57
CA PRO A 162 -3.54 12.54 -14.47
C PRO A 162 -3.29 14.05 -14.76
N GLY A 163 -3.85 14.96 -13.96
CA GLY A 163 -3.67 16.41 -14.05
C GLY A 163 -3.11 17.08 -12.79
N VAL A 164 -2.92 16.37 -11.67
CA VAL A 164 -2.47 16.97 -10.38
C VAL A 164 -0.97 16.78 -10.12
N LEU A 165 -0.37 15.73 -10.71
CA LEU A 165 1.08 15.47 -10.65
C LEU A 165 1.95 16.52 -11.36
N PHE A 166 1.35 17.53 -11.99
CA PHE A 166 2.09 18.64 -12.62
C PHE A 166 2.71 19.62 -11.61
N ASN A 167 2.44 19.45 -10.32
CA ASN A 167 3.17 20.15 -9.28
C ASN A 167 3.61 19.20 -8.17
N PHE A 168 4.78 18.58 -8.34
CA PHE A 168 5.72 18.80 -7.24
C PHE A 168 5.78 20.31 -7.04
N PRO A 169 5.54 20.86 -5.83
CA PRO A 169 5.71 22.27 -5.65
C PRO A 169 7.18 22.56 -5.97
N CYS A 170 7.44 23.02 -7.20
CA CYS A 170 8.39 24.09 -7.33
C CYS A 170 7.99 25.07 -6.24
N SER A 171 8.95 25.66 -5.55
CA SER A 171 8.71 26.77 -4.62
C SER A 171 8.05 27.99 -5.28
N CYS A 172 7.48 27.84 -6.48
CA CYS A 172 6.81 28.79 -7.34
C CYS A 172 5.36 28.40 -7.72
N ALA A 173 4.79 27.28 -7.22
CA ALA A 173 3.39 26.90 -7.47
C ALA A 173 2.39 27.93 -6.88
N ARG A 174 1.32 28.25 -7.61
CA ARG A 174 0.41 29.38 -7.32
C ARG A 174 -0.77 28.95 -6.43
N PRO A 175 -1.35 29.87 -5.63
CA PRO A 175 -2.50 29.59 -4.76
C PRO A 175 -3.75 28.99 -5.44
N GLN A 176 -3.88 29.16 -6.76
CA GLN A 176 -5.01 28.65 -7.55
C GLN A 176 -4.95 27.12 -7.76
N GLU A 177 -3.77 26.51 -7.66
CA GLU A 177 -3.56 25.06 -7.85
C GLU A 177 -3.98 24.25 -6.60
N SER A 178 -3.91 24.85 -5.40
CA SER A 178 -4.27 24.21 -4.12
C SER A 178 -5.77 23.99 -3.94
N GLN A 179 -6.64 24.86 -4.49
CA GLN A 179 -8.10 24.68 -4.41
C GLN A 179 -8.61 23.57 -5.36
N SER A 180 -8.00 23.45 -6.54
CA SER A 180 -8.27 22.33 -7.44
C SER A 180 -7.81 20.99 -6.86
N GLN A 181 -6.71 20.98 -6.09
CA GLN A 181 -6.20 19.79 -5.43
C GLN A 181 -7.12 19.30 -4.31
N ASP A 182 -7.61 20.19 -3.43
CA ASP A 182 -8.56 19.84 -2.36
C ASP A 182 -9.87 19.24 -2.93
N THR A 183 -10.40 19.84 -4.00
CA THR A 183 -11.60 19.32 -4.69
C THR A 183 -11.35 17.92 -5.27
N ASN A 184 -10.21 17.72 -5.92
CA ASN A 184 -9.83 16.43 -6.53
C ASN A 184 -9.73 15.32 -5.48
N VAL A 185 -9.03 15.55 -4.37
CA VAL A 185 -8.86 14.54 -3.31
C VAL A 185 -10.21 14.22 -2.64
N LYS A 186 -11.10 15.20 -2.49
CA LYS A 186 -12.47 14.98 -1.97
C LYS A 186 -13.33 14.16 -2.92
N GLU A 187 -13.28 14.43 -4.23
CA GLU A 187 -13.95 13.62 -5.25
C GLU A 187 -13.41 12.19 -5.28
N GLN A 188 -12.10 12.03 -5.16
CA GLN A 188 -11.43 10.73 -5.09
C GLN A 188 -11.86 9.94 -3.85
N LEU A 189 -11.91 10.57 -2.68
CA LEU A 189 -12.45 9.97 -1.45
C LEU A 189 -13.92 9.56 -1.63
N HIS A 190 -14.73 10.40 -2.28
CA HIS A 190 -16.13 10.06 -2.59
C HIS A 190 -16.22 8.84 -3.52
N HIS A 191 -15.39 8.79 -4.57
CA HIS A 191 -15.34 7.64 -5.47
C HIS A 191 -14.92 6.36 -4.73
N LEU A 192 -13.87 6.41 -3.92
CA LEU A 192 -13.43 5.29 -3.09
C LEU A 192 -14.57 4.78 -2.22
N LYS A 193 -15.29 5.65 -1.49
CA LYS A 193 -16.41 5.25 -0.62
C LYS A 193 -17.45 4.36 -1.30
N HIS A 194 -17.79 4.67 -2.55
CA HIS A 194 -18.83 3.97 -3.30
C HIS A 194 -18.31 2.84 -4.19
N MET A 195 -16.99 2.63 -4.25
CA MET A 195 -16.38 1.65 -5.14
C MET A 195 -16.85 0.22 -4.89
N LEU A 196 -17.19 -0.11 -3.64
CA LEU A 196 -17.57 -1.47 -3.26
C LEU A 196 -19.08 -1.75 -3.42
N ASP A 197 -19.88 -0.76 -3.80
CA ASP A 197 -21.34 -0.90 -3.92
C ASP A 197 -21.75 -1.89 -5.02
N THR A 198 -20.91 -2.02 -6.05
CA THR A 198 -21.15 -2.90 -7.22
C THR A 198 -20.38 -4.21 -7.15
N LEU A 199 -19.87 -4.61 -5.98
CA LEU A 199 -19.09 -5.85 -5.85
C LEU A 199 -19.89 -7.10 -6.24
N PRO A 200 -19.28 -8.05 -6.98
CA PRO A 200 -19.83 -9.38 -7.17
C PRO A 200 -20.09 -10.06 -5.82
N PRO A 201 -21.13 -10.92 -5.71
CA PRO A 201 -21.46 -11.61 -4.45
C PRO A 201 -20.30 -12.35 -3.79
N ALA A 202 -19.37 -12.88 -4.60
CA ALA A 202 -18.17 -13.60 -4.17
C ALA A 202 -17.26 -12.77 -3.26
N TYR A 203 -17.22 -11.44 -3.46
CA TYR A 203 -16.28 -10.52 -2.83
C TYR A 203 -16.93 -9.54 -1.84
N ARG A 204 -18.25 -9.64 -1.65
CA ARG A 204 -18.96 -8.83 -0.65
C ARG A 204 -18.48 -9.19 0.75
N PRO A 205 -18.55 -8.24 1.71
CA PRO A 205 -18.07 -8.46 3.07
C PRO A 205 -18.87 -9.56 3.78
N TRP A 206 -20.13 -9.79 3.36
CA TRP A 206 -20.96 -10.89 3.84
C TRP A 206 -21.35 -11.83 2.70
N ASN A 207 -20.78 -13.04 2.71
CA ASN A 207 -21.20 -14.12 1.83
C ASN A 207 -21.89 -15.22 2.63
N LYS A 208 -23.23 -15.17 2.71
CA LYS A 208 -24.08 -16.12 3.45
C LYS A 208 -23.84 -17.60 3.09
N LYS A 209 -23.32 -17.90 1.89
CA LYS A 209 -23.00 -19.27 1.48
C LYS A 209 -21.82 -19.86 2.27
N ALA A 210 -20.84 -19.05 2.66
CA ALA A 210 -19.72 -19.51 3.50
C ALA A 210 -20.15 -19.80 4.94
N THR A 211 -21.20 -19.11 5.44
CA THR A 211 -21.71 -19.28 6.81
C THR A 211 -22.64 -20.49 6.97
N LEU A 212 -23.30 -20.93 5.89
CA LEU A 212 -24.22 -22.08 5.91
C LEU A 212 -23.53 -23.42 5.70
N ILE A 213 -22.29 -23.40 5.22
CA ILE A 213 -21.46 -24.58 5.03
C ILE A 213 -20.42 -24.57 6.15
N GLU A 214 -20.86 -24.82 7.39
CA GLU A 214 -20.01 -25.55 8.34
C GLU A 214 -19.84 -26.98 7.81
N SER A 215 -19.23 -27.12 6.63
CA SER A 215 -18.67 -28.39 6.20
C SER A 215 -17.58 -28.74 7.20
N THR A 216 -17.60 -29.98 7.65
CA THR A 216 -16.54 -30.62 8.41
C THR A 216 -15.15 -30.09 8.02
N PRO A 217 -14.27 -29.79 8.99
CA PRO A 217 -13.00 -29.09 8.77
C PRO A 217 -12.00 -29.79 7.84
N GLU A 218 -12.30 -31.00 7.37
CA GLU A 218 -11.38 -31.82 6.58
C GLU A 218 -11.31 -31.45 5.08
N HIS A 219 -12.27 -30.67 4.55
CA HIS A 219 -12.26 -30.29 3.13
C HIS A 219 -12.80 -28.86 2.86
N LYS A 220 -12.20 -27.83 3.44
CA LYS A 220 -12.35 -26.48 2.86
C LYS A 220 -11.53 -26.44 1.56
N ASP A 221 -12.19 -26.12 0.45
CA ASP A 221 -11.50 -25.91 -0.82
C ASP A 221 -10.45 -24.80 -0.66
N VAL A 222 -9.23 -25.05 -1.14
CA VAL A 222 -8.12 -24.09 -1.07
C VAL A 222 -8.50 -22.79 -1.78
N GLY A 223 -9.26 -22.90 -2.88
CA GLY A 223 -9.78 -21.76 -3.61
C GLY A 223 -10.67 -20.87 -2.74
N ASP A 224 -11.50 -21.44 -1.87
CA ASP A 224 -12.36 -20.66 -0.98
C ASP A 224 -11.58 -19.93 0.12
N VAL A 225 -10.55 -20.56 0.69
CA VAL A 225 -9.66 -19.90 1.66
C VAL A 225 -8.92 -18.73 1.02
N GLN A 226 -8.39 -18.93 -0.20
CA GLN A 226 -7.72 -17.86 -0.95
C GLN A 226 -8.69 -16.72 -1.30
N ARG A 227 -9.93 -17.04 -1.65
CA ARG A 227 -10.97 -16.03 -1.92
C ARG A 227 -11.35 -15.24 -0.68
N GLU A 228 -11.42 -15.87 0.50
CA GLU A 228 -11.59 -15.19 1.79
C GLU A 228 -10.42 -14.25 2.09
N ALA A 229 -9.16 -14.68 1.87
CA ALA A 229 -8.00 -13.81 2.03
C ALA A 229 -8.04 -12.60 1.08
N ILE A 230 -8.45 -12.79 -0.18
CA ILE A 230 -8.63 -11.68 -1.13
C ILE A 230 -9.75 -10.72 -0.67
N ARG A 231 -10.86 -11.24 -0.13
CA ARG A 231 -11.91 -10.39 0.47
C ARG A 231 -11.37 -9.51 1.58
N VAL A 232 -10.60 -10.07 2.51
CA VAL A 232 -9.93 -9.29 3.56
C VAL A 232 -9.11 -8.16 2.95
N ASN A 233 -8.27 -8.47 1.95
CA ASN A 233 -7.44 -7.47 1.28
C ASN A 233 -8.26 -6.36 0.61
N ILE A 234 -9.35 -6.70 -0.07
CA ILE A 234 -10.27 -5.74 -0.70
C ILE A 234 -10.83 -4.76 0.34
N HIS A 235 -11.46 -5.26 1.40
CA HIS A 235 -12.16 -4.42 2.38
C HIS A 235 -11.21 -3.61 3.25
N VAL A 236 -10.11 -4.22 3.71
CA VAL A 236 -9.12 -3.52 4.53
C VAL A 236 -8.40 -2.43 3.73
N THR A 237 -8.01 -2.72 2.49
CA THR A 237 -7.27 -1.75 1.67
C THR A 237 -8.18 -0.60 1.24
N HIS A 238 -9.45 -0.87 0.96
CA HIS A 238 -10.45 0.16 0.69
C HIS A 238 -10.59 1.16 1.85
N LEU A 239 -10.69 0.67 3.09
CA LEU A 239 -10.78 1.52 4.29
C LEU A 239 -9.46 2.26 4.58
N TRP A 240 -8.33 1.58 4.41
CA TRP A 240 -7.00 2.18 4.58
C TRP A 240 -6.75 3.34 3.62
N LEU A 241 -7.07 3.18 2.33
CA LEU A 241 -6.95 4.26 1.35
C LEU A 241 -7.87 5.44 1.63
N GLN A 242 -9.08 5.20 2.14
CA GLN A 242 -9.95 6.29 2.61
C GLN A 242 -9.31 7.07 3.77
N SER A 243 -8.67 6.39 4.72
CA SER A 243 -7.94 7.04 5.82
C SER A 243 -6.80 7.91 5.28
N ILE A 244 -6.02 7.38 4.34
CA ILE A 244 -4.94 8.14 3.68
C ILE A 244 -5.47 9.38 2.96
N MET A 245 -6.61 9.29 2.28
CA MET A 245 -7.20 10.46 1.60
C MET A 245 -7.66 11.52 2.62
N LEU A 246 -8.14 11.11 3.79
CA LEU A 246 -8.45 12.06 4.87
C LEU A 246 -7.18 12.74 5.39
N ASP A 247 -6.08 12.01 5.56
CA ASP A 247 -4.79 12.60 5.96
C ASP A 247 -4.31 13.65 4.95
N ARG A 248 -4.49 13.38 3.65
CA ARG A 248 -4.15 14.34 2.59
C ARG A 248 -5.04 15.58 2.60
N ILE A 249 -6.35 15.42 2.82
CA ILE A 249 -7.28 16.55 2.94
C ILE A 249 -6.88 17.43 4.12
N ASP A 250 -6.56 16.84 5.27
CA ASP A 250 -6.13 17.57 6.46
C ASP A 250 -4.80 18.31 6.19
N ALA A 251 -3.82 17.65 5.56
CA ALA A 251 -2.54 18.28 5.20
C ALA A 251 -2.68 19.47 4.23
N ILE A 252 -3.53 19.36 3.20
CA ILE A 252 -3.82 20.46 2.27
C ILE A 252 -4.51 21.62 3.01
N ALA A 253 -5.45 21.31 3.92
CA ALA A 253 -6.14 22.33 4.69
C ALA A 253 -5.18 23.09 5.64
N GLU A 254 -4.26 22.38 6.28
CA GLU A 254 -3.20 22.96 7.12
C GLU A 254 -2.28 23.88 6.30
N GLU A 255 -1.83 23.45 5.11
CA GLU A 255 -1.00 24.27 4.23
C GLU A 255 -1.71 25.55 3.78
N GLN A 256 -2.99 25.46 3.42
CA GLN A 256 -3.81 26.61 3.04
C GLN A 256 -3.96 27.61 4.20
N GLN A 257 -4.13 27.12 5.44
CA GLN A 257 -4.19 27.97 6.62
C GLN A 257 -2.86 28.71 6.85
N LEU A 258 -1.73 28.01 6.78
CA LEU A 258 -0.40 28.61 6.95
C LEU A 258 -0.11 29.71 5.91
N LEU A 259 -0.54 29.53 4.67
CA LEU A 259 -0.41 30.54 3.62
C LEU A 259 -1.31 31.76 3.86
N ALA A 260 -2.50 31.58 4.43
CA ALA A 260 -3.42 32.67 4.75
C ALA A 260 -2.93 33.56 5.91
N PHE A 261 -2.10 33.03 6.82
CA PHE A 261 -1.53 33.79 7.94
C PHE A 261 -0.22 34.51 7.61
N SER A 262 0.31 34.41 6.38
CA SER A 262 1.53 35.11 5.97
C SER A 262 1.24 36.54 5.48
N PRO A 263 1.62 37.61 6.20
CA PRO A 263 1.40 38.98 5.75
C PRO A 263 2.44 39.34 4.68
N HIS A 264 1.93 39.69 3.49
CA HIS A 264 2.52 40.17 2.24
C HIS A 264 4.01 40.57 2.12
N GLY A 265 4.51 40.38 0.88
CA GLY A 265 5.75 40.98 0.40
C GLY A 265 5.76 42.50 0.46
N SER A 266 6.84 43.03 1.03
CA SER A 266 7.53 44.26 0.67
C SER A 266 8.84 44.26 1.46
N GLY A 267 9.96 44.53 0.79
CA GLY A 267 11.29 44.43 1.39
C GLY A 267 11.43 45.31 2.63
N ASP A 268 11.93 44.73 3.72
CA ASP A 268 13.20 45.17 4.28
C ASP A 268 13.76 44.07 5.19
N ARG A 269 15.02 43.73 4.97
CA ARG A 269 15.77 42.88 5.91
C ARG A 269 16.26 43.80 7.02
N LEU A 270 16.06 43.35 8.27
CA LEU A 270 16.68 43.78 9.54
C LEU A 270 15.69 44.40 10.55
N ALA A 271 15.18 43.56 11.47
CA ALA A 271 14.92 43.97 12.84
C ALA A 271 14.99 42.77 13.78
N LEU A 272 15.99 42.82 14.67
CA LEU A 272 16.22 41.92 15.80
C LEU A 272 15.34 42.41 16.97
N GLY A 273 14.51 41.55 17.58
CA GLY A 273 13.99 41.80 18.93
C GLY A 273 12.54 41.38 19.23
N SER A 274 12.43 40.37 20.10
CA SER A 274 11.46 40.19 21.20
C SER A 274 9.95 40.37 20.94
N GLY A 275 9.20 39.26 21.09
CA GLY A 275 7.77 39.33 21.44
C GLY A 275 6.98 38.08 21.09
N SER A 276 6.55 37.34 22.12
CA SER A 276 5.59 36.24 22.12
C SER A 276 5.88 35.03 21.22
N SER A 277 6.29 33.93 21.85
CA SER A 277 6.14 32.58 21.29
C SER A 277 4.71 32.43 20.75
N PRO A 278 4.50 31.94 19.52
CA PRO A 278 3.18 31.52 19.10
C PRO A 278 2.79 30.40 20.06
N SER A 279 1.79 30.66 20.89
CA SER A 279 1.17 29.62 21.70
C SER A 279 0.77 28.49 20.75
N LEU A 280 1.09 27.26 21.13
CA LEU A 280 0.56 26.00 20.62
C LEU A 280 -0.97 25.93 20.87
N GLN A 281 -1.71 26.97 20.48
CA GLN A 281 -3.16 26.97 20.48
C GLN A 281 -3.61 26.10 19.32
N SER A 282 -3.75 24.82 19.65
CA SER A 282 -4.83 23.98 19.16
C SER A 282 -4.88 23.86 17.63
N ILE A 283 -4.04 22.96 17.10
CA ILE A 283 -4.41 22.09 15.98
C ILE A 283 -5.62 21.29 16.46
N ALA A 284 -6.80 21.91 16.50
CA ALA A 284 -8.04 21.18 16.75
C ALA A 284 -8.33 20.43 15.46
N PRO A 285 -8.28 19.10 15.42
CA PRO A 285 -8.81 18.37 14.29
C PRO A 285 -10.25 18.84 14.11
N HIS A 286 -10.59 19.30 12.91
CA HIS A 286 -11.97 19.62 12.57
C HIS A 286 -12.84 18.44 13.02
N SER A 287 -13.77 18.65 13.94
CA SER A 287 -14.57 17.58 14.57
C SER A 287 -15.19 16.61 13.55
N THR A 288 -15.53 17.14 12.37
CA THR A 288 -16.04 16.40 11.21
C THR A 288 -15.02 15.44 10.56
N SER A 289 -13.72 15.73 10.60
CA SER A 289 -12.67 14.81 10.13
C SER A 289 -12.57 13.62 11.09
N TRP A 290 -12.63 13.87 12.40
CA TRP A 290 -12.61 12.81 13.41
C TRP A 290 -13.82 11.88 13.31
N ASP A 291 -15.04 12.40 13.09
CA ASP A 291 -16.24 11.58 12.88
C ASP A 291 -16.06 10.58 11.72
N LYS A 292 -15.45 11.03 10.61
CA LYS A 292 -15.17 10.16 9.45
C LYS A 292 -14.11 9.10 9.78
N ARG A 293 -13.08 9.47 10.53
CA ARG A 293 -12.01 8.54 10.96
C ARG A 293 -12.54 7.48 11.93
N GLU A 294 -13.37 7.90 12.87
CA GLU A 294 -14.09 6.99 13.77
C GLU A 294 -14.96 6.00 12.98
N ASP A 295 -15.70 6.48 11.98
CA ASP A 295 -16.53 5.62 11.14
C ASP A 295 -15.71 4.59 10.38
N ILE A 296 -14.58 4.99 9.79
CA ILE A 296 -13.63 4.07 9.12
C ILE A 296 -13.09 3.04 10.12
N CYS A 297 -12.69 3.46 11.33
CA CYS A 297 -12.21 2.56 12.37
C CYS A 297 -13.26 1.53 12.78
N ARG A 298 -14.50 1.97 12.97
CA ARG A 298 -15.65 1.10 13.27
C ARG A 298 -15.91 0.10 12.16
N GLN A 299 -15.90 0.52 10.90
CA GLN A 299 -16.06 -0.36 9.74
C GLN A 299 -14.91 -1.38 9.63
N LEU A 300 -13.68 -0.96 9.93
CA LEU A 300 -12.52 -1.83 9.89
C LEU A 300 -12.60 -2.90 10.98
N LEU A 301 -12.90 -2.53 12.23
CA LEU A 301 -13.09 -3.49 13.32
C LEU A 301 -14.20 -4.49 13.02
N TYR A 302 -15.34 -4.00 12.53
CA TYR A 302 -16.43 -4.87 12.10
C TYR A 302 -15.97 -5.88 11.05
N SER A 303 -15.21 -5.42 10.04
CA SER A 303 -14.67 -6.28 8.99
C SER A 303 -13.71 -7.32 9.57
N LEU A 304 -12.74 -6.90 10.39
CA LEU A 304 -11.76 -7.80 11.01
C LEU A 304 -12.40 -8.88 11.88
N HIS A 305 -13.43 -8.53 12.66
CA HIS A 305 -14.17 -9.48 13.48
C HIS A 305 -15.08 -10.41 12.66
N SER A 306 -15.48 -10.01 11.46
CA SER A 306 -16.34 -10.82 10.59
C SER A 306 -15.60 -11.93 9.84
N PHE A 307 -14.28 -11.80 9.67
CA PHE A 307 -13.46 -12.78 8.95
C PHE A 307 -12.85 -13.82 9.90
N SER A 308 -12.64 -15.04 9.41
CA SER A 308 -11.94 -16.08 10.17
C SER A 308 -10.44 -15.79 10.26
N HIS A 309 -9.79 -16.31 11.31
CA HIS A 309 -8.33 -16.20 11.46
C HIS A 309 -7.58 -16.73 10.22
N SER A 310 -8.04 -17.85 9.65
CA SER A 310 -7.46 -18.44 8.43
C SER A 310 -7.54 -17.54 7.19
N ALA A 311 -8.47 -16.58 7.17
CA ALA A 311 -8.59 -15.60 6.09
C ALA A 311 -7.72 -14.36 6.35
N LEU A 312 -7.52 -13.99 7.62
CA LEU A 312 -6.70 -12.86 8.02
C LEU A 312 -5.20 -13.16 7.91
N GLU A 313 -4.78 -14.34 8.38
CA GLU A 313 -3.38 -14.77 8.49
C GLU A 313 -2.55 -14.61 7.20
N PRO A 314 -3.03 -15.01 6.00
CA PRO A 314 -2.20 -14.92 4.78
C PRO A 314 -1.80 -13.49 4.39
N ASN A 315 -2.52 -12.48 4.87
CA ASN A 315 -2.22 -11.06 4.60
C ASN A 315 -1.03 -10.55 5.44
N GLY A 316 -0.76 -11.22 6.57
CA GLY A 316 0.42 -11.00 7.41
C GLY A 316 0.66 -9.53 7.77
N LEU A 317 1.90 -9.09 7.64
CA LEU A 317 2.33 -7.74 8.02
C LEU A 317 1.66 -6.62 7.23
N SER A 318 1.25 -6.84 5.97
CA SER A 318 0.53 -5.82 5.21
C SER A 318 -0.79 -5.44 5.88
N LEU A 319 -1.52 -6.44 6.39
CA LEU A 319 -2.73 -6.23 7.18
C LEU A 319 -2.42 -5.47 8.48
N VAL A 320 -1.38 -5.88 9.20
CA VAL A 320 -0.94 -5.23 10.45
C VAL A 320 -0.64 -3.75 10.23
N TYR A 321 0.09 -3.39 9.17
CA TYR A 321 0.40 -1.99 8.85
C TYR A 321 -0.85 -1.19 8.53
N LYS A 322 -1.75 -1.71 7.68
CA LYS A 322 -3.01 -1.01 7.34
C LYS A 322 -3.90 -0.78 8.56
N VAL A 323 -3.98 -1.76 9.47
CA VAL A 323 -4.72 -1.61 10.72
C VAL A 323 -4.11 -0.55 11.62
N ARG A 324 -2.78 -0.52 11.74
CA ARG A 324 -2.07 0.53 12.50
C ARG A 324 -2.31 1.90 11.89
N ASP A 325 -2.15 2.04 10.58
CA ASP A 325 -2.33 3.31 9.87
C ASP A 325 -3.75 3.87 10.01
N VAL A 326 -4.79 3.01 9.97
CA VAL A 326 -6.18 3.42 10.20
C VAL A 326 -6.44 3.80 11.66
N ALA A 327 -5.80 3.12 12.61
CA ALA A 327 -6.01 3.36 14.04
C ALA A 327 -5.27 4.60 14.56
N VAL A 328 -4.08 4.91 14.04
CA VAL A 328 -3.20 6.00 14.49
C VAL A 328 -3.92 7.36 14.54
N PRO A 329 -4.71 7.78 13.55
CA PRO A 329 -5.43 9.05 13.60
C PRO A 329 -6.38 9.21 14.79
N LEU A 330 -6.85 8.13 15.42
CA LEU A 330 -7.65 8.23 16.64
C LEU A 330 -6.87 8.77 17.85
N LEU A 331 -5.53 8.77 17.80
CA LEU A 331 -4.70 9.38 18.83
C LEU A 331 -4.86 10.91 18.88
N ALA A 332 -5.17 11.54 17.74
CA ALA A 332 -5.51 12.95 17.64
C ALA A 332 -7.00 13.16 17.96
N CYS A 333 -7.47 12.63 19.09
CA CYS A 333 -8.87 12.72 19.52
C CYS A 333 -9.20 14.10 20.10
N PRO A 334 -10.33 14.73 19.75
CA PRO A 334 -10.78 15.95 20.42
C PRO A 334 -11.28 15.67 21.85
N ASP A 335 -11.29 16.72 22.68
CA ASP A 335 -11.74 16.66 24.07
C ASP A 335 -13.16 16.08 24.19
N GLY A 336 -13.37 15.21 25.17
CA GLY A 336 -14.66 14.56 25.45
C GLY A 336 -14.93 13.27 24.68
N ARG A 337 -14.04 12.85 23.77
CA ARG A 337 -14.15 11.60 23.00
C ARG A 337 -13.08 10.55 23.34
N GLU A 338 -12.24 10.83 24.34
CA GLU A 338 -11.05 10.06 24.69
C GLU A 338 -11.40 8.64 25.16
N ARG A 339 -12.51 8.48 25.88
CA ARG A 339 -12.99 7.15 26.31
C ARG A 339 -13.25 6.26 25.10
N ARG A 340 -13.94 6.80 24.09
CA ARG A 340 -14.33 6.05 22.89
C ARG A 340 -13.13 5.75 22.00
N ALA A 341 -12.21 6.72 21.83
CA ALA A 341 -10.95 6.49 21.15
C ALA A 341 -10.13 5.38 21.84
N LYS A 342 -10.07 5.37 23.18
CA LYS A 342 -9.37 4.36 23.97
C LYS A 342 -9.98 2.96 23.80
N GLU A 343 -11.30 2.85 23.71
CA GLU A 343 -11.99 1.57 23.45
C GLU A 343 -11.58 0.99 22.10
N TYR A 344 -11.66 1.78 21.02
CA TYR A 344 -11.23 1.35 19.69
C TYR A 344 -9.74 0.97 19.64
N LEU A 345 -8.87 1.81 20.21
CA LEU A 345 -7.43 1.54 20.25
C LEU A 345 -7.10 0.27 21.06
N SER A 346 -7.83 0.00 22.14
CA SER A 346 -7.68 -1.23 22.93
C SER A 346 -8.09 -2.46 22.13
N GLU A 347 -9.18 -2.36 21.36
CA GLU A 347 -9.67 -3.45 20.52
C GLU A 347 -8.70 -3.75 19.36
N PHE A 348 -8.22 -2.71 18.67
CA PHE A 348 -7.16 -2.83 17.67
C PHE A 348 -5.89 -3.44 18.26
N ALA A 349 -5.44 -2.99 19.44
CA ALA A 349 -4.26 -3.55 20.11
C ALA A 349 -4.45 -5.04 20.43
N SER A 350 -5.65 -5.43 20.87
CA SER A 350 -5.98 -6.84 21.10
C SER A 350 -5.90 -7.66 19.82
N LEU A 351 -6.52 -7.21 18.72
CA LEU A 351 -6.47 -7.90 17.42
C LEU A 351 -5.04 -7.98 16.88
N LEU A 352 -4.30 -6.88 16.92
CA LEU A 352 -2.91 -6.83 16.48
C LEU A 352 -2.02 -7.75 17.32
N SER A 353 -2.31 -7.96 18.60
CA SER A 353 -1.54 -8.90 19.43
C SER A 353 -1.68 -10.36 18.97
N VAL A 354 -2.80 -10.70 18.30
CA VAL A 354 -3.05 -12.03 17.73
C VAL A 354 -2.46 -12.12 16.31
N LEU A 355 -2.62 -11.07 15.51
CA LEU A 355 -2.15 -11.04 14.11
C LEU A 355 -0.63 -10.85 13.98
N ASP A 356 -0.01 -10.11 14.91
CA ASP A 356 1.43 -9.83 14.94
C ASP A 356 2.16 -10.95 15.69
N VAL A 357 2.10 -12.17 15.14
CA VAL A 357 2.79 -13.35 15.67
C VAL A 357 4.32 -13.17 15.66
N ASN A 358 4.83 -12.26 14.82
CA ASN A 358 6.22 -11.86 14.80
C ASN A 358 6.49 -10.84 15.92
N GLN A 359 6.72 -11.33 17.14
CA GLN A 359 7.10 -10.55 18.33
C GLN A 359 8.33 -9.62 18.17
N LYS A 360 8.99 -9.60 17.00
CA LYS A 360 9.98 -8.58 16.67
C LYS A 360 9.24 -7.30 16.28
N ALA A 361 8.85 -6.52 17.29
CA ALA A 361 8.46 -5.14 17.12
C ALA A 361 9.51 -4.42 16.28
N ASN A 362 9.22 -4.18 15.00
CA ASN A 362 10.16 -3.59 14.08
C ASN A 362 10.09 -2.07 14.22
N SER A 363 10.58 -1.56 15.36
CA SER A 363 10.78 -0.12 15.60
C SER A 363 11.87 0.48 14.71
N LEU A 364 12.56 -0.36 13.91
CA LEU A 364 13.65 0.01 13.00
C LEU A 364 13.14 0.54 11.65
N ILE A 365 12.10 1.37 11.67
CA ILE A 365 11.76 2.20 10.52
C ILE A 365 12.75 3.37 10.36
N LEU A 366 13.46 3.76 11.43
CA LEU A 366 14.21 5.01 11.43
C LEU A 366 15.72 4.93 11.11
N GLN A 367 16.37 3.76 11.13
CA GLN A 367 17.76 3.62 10.65
C GLN A 367 18.13 2.13 10.61
N SER A 368 18.26 1.56 9.42
CA SER A 368 18.60 0.14 9.26
C SER A 368 19.94 -0.11 8.56
N TRP A 369 20.65 0.95 8.19
CA TRP A 369 21.98 0.87 7.61
C TRP A 369 22.98 1.50 8.57
N ILE A 370 23.83 0.66 9.14
CA ILE A 370 24.95 1.11 9.96
C ILE A 370 26.16 1.16 9.03
N ASP A 371 26.54 2.38 8.61
CA ASP A 371 27.84 2.61 7.97
C ASP A 371 28.90 2.62 9.07
N THR A 372 29.42 1.43 9.38
CA THR A 372 30.46 1.23 10.41
C THR A 372 31.76 1.98 10.10
N SER A 373 31.91 2.52 8.88
CA SER A 373 33.02 3.38 8.50
C SER A 373 32.89 4.81 9.04
N ARG A 374 31.65 5.28 9.29
CA ARG A 374 31.36 6.59 9.89
C ARG A 374 31.54 6.61 11.41
N ASP A 375 31.48 5.45 12.07
CA ASP A 375 31.71 5.34 13.53
C ASP A 375 33.19 5.44 13.94
N LYS A 376 34.12 5.48 12.98
CA LYS A 376 35.57 5.52 13.26
C LYS A 376 36.06 6.86 13.84
N SER A 377 35.22 7.89 13.94
CA SER A 377 35.62 9.21 14.47
C SER A 377 35.47 9.38 15.99
N ILE A 378 35.10 8.34 16.75
CA ILE A 378 34.90 8.46 18.22
C ILE A 378 35.96 7.70 19.04
N THR A 379 36.79 6.85 18.43
CA THR A 379 37.80 6.03 19.16
C THR A 379 39.26 6.45 18.93
N SER A 380 39.51 7.74 18.62
CA SER A 380 40.85 8.31 18.71
C SER A 380 40.91 9.45 19.72
N LEU A 381 40.84 9.09 21.01
CA LEU A 381 41.45 9.91 22.06
C LEU A 381 42.90 9.45 22.25
N PRO A 382 43.85 10.38 22.41
CA PRO A 382 45.27 10.08 22.42
C PRO A 382 45.65 9.38 23.73
N THR A 383 46.45 8.32 23.63
CA THR A 383 47.27 7.86 24.75
C THR A 383 48.25 8.97 25.12
N GLN A 384 47.99 9.65 26.24
CA GLN A 384 49.02 10.34 27.01
C GLN A 384 49.49 9.41 28.13
N ASP A 385 50.81 9.39 28.25
CA ASP A 385 51.73 8.77 29.21
C ASP A 385 52.09 7.28 29.03
#